data_AF-A0A963PBB9-F1
#
_entry.id   AF-A0A963PBB9-F1
#
_cell.length_a   1.000
_cell.length_b   1.000
_cell.length_c   1.000
_cell.angle_alpha   90.00
_cell.angle_beta   90.00
_cell.angle_gamma   90.00
#
_symmetry.space_group_name_H-M   'P 1'
#
loop_
_entity.id
_entity.type
_entity.pdbx_description
1 polymer ?
#
loop_
_entity_poly.entity_id
_entity_poly.type
_entity_poly.pdbx_seq_one_letter_code
_entity_poly.pdbx_strand_id
1 'polypeptide(L)' 'RQVQPGKDVHVILDNYATHKHPKVMAWLKRHPRWTFHFTPTSASWINAVENFFS' A
#
# COMPACT_ATOMS: atom_id res chain seq x y z
N ARG A 1 10.43 8.31 13.00
CA ARG A 1 11.08 6.97 13.02
C ARG A 1 11.34 6.55 11.58
N GLN A 2 12.50 5.97 11.28
CA GLN A 2 12.84 5.46 9.94
C GLN A 2 12.80 3.93 9.96
N VAL A 3 12.39 3.32 8.84
CA VAL A 3 12.49 1.86 8.67
C VAL A 3 13.97 1.48 8.62
N GLN A 4 14.37 0.53 9.47
CA GLN A 4 15.76 0.06 9.52
C GLN A 4 16.25 -0.43 8.13
N PRO A 5 17.54 -0.28 7.80
CA PRO A 5 18.10 -0.84 6.57
C PRO A 5 17.85 -2.35 6.45
N GLY A 6 17.67 -2.84 5.22
CA GLY A 6 17.47 -4.28 4.96
C GLY A 6 16.10 -4.85 5.33
N LYS A 7 15.17 -4.03 5.83
CA LYS A 7 13.77 -4.45 6.06
C LYS A 7 12.89 -4.11 4.87
N ASP A 8 11.97 -5.03 4.55
CA ASP A 8 10.91 -4.80 3.58
C ASP A 8 9.76 -4.02 4.19
N VAL A 9 9.06 -3.27 3.34
CA VAL A 9 7.93 -2.42 3.67
C VAL A 9 6.72 -2.95 2.91
N HIS A 10 5.75 -3.45 3.68
CA HIS A 10 4.48 -3.95 3.16
C HIS A 10 3.40 -2.93 3.46
N VAL A 11 2.75 -2.43 2.41
CA VAL A 11 1.66 -1.47 2.51
C VAL A 11 0.37 -2.18 2.14
N ILE A 12 -0.60 -2.21 3.05
CA ILE A 12 -1.97 -2.65 2.77
C ILE A 12 -2.78 -1.39 2.48
N LEU A 13 -3.48 -1.36 1.36
CA LEU A 13 -4.22 -0.19 0.88
C LEU A 13 -5.45 -0.61 0.07
N ASP A 14 -6.41 0.30 -0.08
CA ASP A 14 -7.58 0.07 -0.92
C ASP A 14 -7.21 -0.08 -2.41
N ASN A 15 -8.14 -0.54 -3.23
CA ASN A 15 -7.88 -0.81 -4.64
C ASN A 15 -8.02 0.42 -5.57
N TYR A 16 -8.02 1.63 -5.03
CA TYR A 16 -8.29 2.86 -5.76
C TYR A 16 -7.30 3.10 -6.91
N ALA A 17 -7.80 3.66 -8.02
CA ALA A 17 -7.07 3.76 -9.28
C ALA A 17 -5.79 4.60 -9.18
N THR A 18 -5.75 5.60 -8.29
CA THR A 18 -4.55 6.45 -8.12
C THR A 18 -3.35 5.67 -7.62
N HIS A 19 -3.56 4.62 -6.82
CA HIS A 19 -2.50 3.73 -6.36
C HIS A 19 -1.89 2.89 -7.48
N LYS A 20 -2.59 2.77 -8.61
CA LYS A 20 -2.15 2.06 -9.82
C LYS A 20 -1.71 2.99 -10.94
N HIS A 21 -1.67 4.30 -10.69
CA HIS A 21 -1.23 5.27 -11.68
C HIS A 21 0.20 4.97 -12.16
N PRO A 22 0.54 5.13 -13.46
CA PRO A 22 1.85 4.78 -14.01
C PRO A 22 3.05 5.37 -13.24
N LYS A 23 2.91 6.60 -12.72
CA LYS A 23 3.94 7.24 -11.88
C LYS A 23 4.19 6.48 -10.57
N VAL A 24 3.14 5.94 -9.94
CA VAL A 24 3.25 5.14 -8.71
C VAL A 24 3.91 3.80 -9.01
N MET A 25 3.47 3.13 -10.08
CA MET A 25 4.06 1.85 -10.50
C MET A 25 5.54 2.00 -10.88
N ALA A 26 5.90 3.08 -11.59
CA ALA A 26 7.29 3.38 -11.90
C ALA A 26 8.13 3.66 -10.64
N TRP A 27 7.53 4.31 -9.64
CA TRP A 27 8.18 4.50 -8.34
C TRP A 27 8.39 3.17 -7.62
N LEU A 28 7.39 2.30 -7.54
CA LEU A 28 7.51 0.97 -6.92
C LEU A 28 8.63 0.14 -7.55
N LYS A 29 8.73 0.15 -8.89
CA LYS A 29 9.82 -0.55 -9.60
C LYS A 29 11.22 -0.07 -9.19
N ARG A 30 11.38 1.22 -8.87
CA ARG A 30 12.66 1.78 -8.40
C ARG A 30 12.93 1.54 -6.91
N HIS A 31 11.92 1.13 -6.15
CA HIS A 31 12.01 0.97 -4.69
C HIS A 31 11.65 -0.48 -4.30
N PRO A 32 12.54 -1.45 -4.55
CA PRO A 32 12.25 -2.89 -4.40
C PRO A 32 11.92 -3.31 -2.97
N ARG A 33 12.23 -2.47 -1.98
CA ARG A 33 11.84 -2.68 -0.58
C ARG A 33 10.33 -2.52 -0.33
N TRP A 34 9.58 -1.98 -1.28
CA TRP A 34 8.16 -1.68 -1.10
C TRP A 34 7.28 -2.68 -1.86
N THR A 35 6.34 -3.29 -1.16
CA THR A 35 5.31 -4.15 -1.73
C THR A 35 3.93 -3.63 -1.35
N PHE A 36 3.06 -3.46 -2.36
CA PHE A 36 1.69 -3.00 -2.18
C PHE A 36 0.72 -4.19 -2.23
N HIS A 37 -0.14 -4.30 -1.23
CA HIS A 37 -1.19 -5.30 -1.09
C HIS A 37 -2.55 -4.61 -1.14
N PHE A 38 -3.29 -4.84 -2.22
CA PHE A 38 -4.58 -4.19 -2.44
C PHE A 38 -5.70 -4.98 -1.77
N THR A 39 -6.55 -4.34 -0.98
CA THR A 39 -7.76 -4.97 -0.47
C THR A 39 -8.75 -5.26 -1.62
N PRO A 40 -9.53 -6.35 -1.56
CA PRO A 40 -10.54 -6.63 -2.57
C PRO A 40 -11.63 -5.54 -2.62
N THR A 41 -12.32 -5.44 -3.75
CA THR A 41 -13.50 -4.57 -3.87
C THR A 41 -14.53 -4.91 -2.79
N SER A 42 -15.09 -3.88 -2.15
CA SER A 42 -16.08 -4.00 -1.07
C SER A 42 -15.59 -4.70 0.21
N ALA A 43 -14.27 -4.76 0.42
CA ALA A 43 -13.66 -5.33 1.63
C ALA A 43 -13.12 -4.25 2.59
N SER A 44 -13.91 -3.21 2.88
CA SER A 44 -13.53 -2.12 3.80
C SER A 44 -13.12 -2.61 5.20
N TRP A 45 -13.80 -3.65 5.70
CA TRP A 45 -13.59 -4.22 7.04
C TRP A 45 -12.17 -4.72 7.31
N ILE A 46 -11.39 -5.04 6.28
CA ILE A 46 -9.98 -5.46 6.42
C ILE A 46 -9.01 -4.27 6.31
N ASN A 47 -9.49 -3.08 5.93
CA ASN A 47 -8.71 -1.85 5.92
C ASN A 47 -8.67 -1.22 7.31
N ALA A 48 -7.55 -1.37 8.01
CA ALA A 48 -7.37 -0.83 9.36
C ALA A 48 -7.55 0.69 9.43
N VAL A 49 -7.27 1.42 8.34
CA VAL A 49 -7.46 2.88 8.28
C VAL A 49 -8.95 3.23 8.31
N GLU A 50 -9.79 2.49 7.59
CA GLU A 50 -11.25 2.72 7.59
C GLU A 50 -11.86 2.38 8.96
N ASN A 51 -11.40 1.29 9.59
CA ASN A 51 -11.81 0.94 10.95
C ASN A 51 -11.41 2.01 12.00
N PHE A 52 -10.31 2.74 11.78
CA PHE A 52 -9.87 3.80 12.70
C PHE A 52 -10.79 5.02 12.70
N PHE A 53 -11.51 5.28 11.60
CA PHE A 53 -12.43 6.42 11.47
C PHE A 53 -13.89 6.07 11.78
N SER A 54 -14.17 4.84 12.23
CA SER A 54 -15.52 4.36 12.56
C SER A 54 -15.95 4.74 13.98
#